data_AF-A0A942GHG8-F1
#
_entry.id   AF-A0A942GHG8-F1
#
_cell.length_a   1.000
_cell.length_b   1.000
_cell.length_c   1.000
_cell.angle_alpha   90.00
_cell.angle_beta   90.00
_cell.angle_gamma   90.00
#
_symmetry.space_group_name_H-M   'P 1'
#
loop_
_entity.id
_entity.type
_entity.pdbx_description
1 polymer ?
#
loop_
_entity_poly.entity_id
_entity_poly.type
_entity_poly.pdbx_seq_one_letter_code
_entity_poly.pdbx_strand_id
1 'polypeptide(L)' 'MKQKVQKSPEEKLAIVLEGIKGETTITDLCIKHGVSQAWYYAQRDKFLEGGKRALVQPPSMNNNQA' A
#
# COMPACT_ATOMS: atom_id res chain seq x y z
N MET A 1 16.72 8.30 -19.07
CA MET A 1 16.71 7.55 -17.78
C MET A 1 15.38 7.82 -17.12
N LYS A 2 14.51 6.82 -16.93
CA LYS A 2 13.16 7.05 -16.36
C LYS A 2 13.33 7.20 -14.85
N GLN A 3 13.26 8.42 -14.34
CA GLN A 3 13.32 8.72 -12.90
C GLN A 3 12.25 7.87 -12.20
N LYS A 4 12.67 6.92 -11.35
CA LYS A 4 11.74 6.27 -10.41
C LYS A 4 11.33 7.36 -9.43
N VAL A 5 10.21 8.04 -9.70
CA VAL A 5 9.57 8.94 -8.73
C VAL A 5 9.27 8.07 -7.50
N GLN A 6 10.10 8.19 -6.47
CA GLN A 6 9.90 7.49 -5.22
C GLN A 6 8.75 8.19 -4.51
N LYS A 7 7.54 7.65 -4.65
CA LYS A 7 6.39 8.07 -3.84
C LYS A 7 6.69 7.79 -2.36
N SER A 8 6.39 8.74 -1.48
CA SER A 8 6.51 8.57 -0.02
C SER A 8 5.63 7.40 0.44
N PRO A 9 5.99 6.69 1.54
CA PRO A 9 5.20 5.59 2.07
C PRO A 9 3.72 5.95 2.28
N GLU A 10 3.45 7.14 2.79
CA GLU A 10 2.10 7.67 3.02
C GLU A 10 1.31 7.85 1.73
N GLU A 11 1.95 8.35 0.67
CA GLU A 11 1.31 8.52 -0.63
C GLU A 11 0.99 7.16 -1.26
N LYS A 12 1.89 6.18 -1.13
CA LYS A 12 1.62 4.81 -1.58
C LYS A 12 0.44 4.19 -0.84
N LEU A 13 0.36 4.42 0.47
CA LEU A 13 -0.73 3.95 1.32
C LEU A 13 -2.07 4.57 0.88
N ALA A 14 -2.11 5.89 0.70
CA ALA A 14 -3.33 6.59 0.27
C ALA A 14 -3.88 6.02 -1.06
N ILE A 15 -3.00 5.79 -2.05
CA ILE A 15 -3.39 5.23 -3.35
C ILE A 15 -3.95 3.80 -3.20
N VAL A 16 -3.29 2.96 -2.40
CA VAL A 16 -3.74 1.58 -2.17
C VAL A 16 -5.10 1.57 -1.46
N LEU A 17 -5.30 2.44 -0.46
CA LEU A 17 -6.56 2.54 0.26
C LEU A 17 -7.71 3.05 -0.62
N GLU A 18 -7.48 4.05 -1.46
CA GLU A 18 -8.49 4.55 -2.41
C GLU A 18 -8.92 3.44 -3.38
N GLY A 19 -7.97 2.65 -3.91
CA GLY A 19 -8.28 1.52 -4.77
C GLY A 19 -8.98 0.35 -4.06
N ILE A 20 -8.70 0.12 -2.77
CA ILE A 20 -9.42 -0.88 -1.96
C ILE A 20 -10.85 -0.43 -1.66
N LYS A 21 -11.06 0.87 -1.42
CA LYS A 21 -12.38 1.45 -1.14
C LYS A 21 -13.34 1.28 -2.32
N GLY A 22 -12.81 1.21 -3.54
CA GLY A 22 -13.57 0.83 -4.74
C GLY A 22 -14.49 1.91 -5.30
N GLU A 23 -14.37 3.15 -4.84
CA GLU A 23 -15.14 4.30 -5.34
C GLU A 23 -14.72 4.72 -6.76
N THR A 24 -13.45 4.50 -7.10
CA THR A 24 -12.86 4.83 -8.38
C THR A 24 -12.36 3.56 -9.06
N THR A 25 -12.51 3.45 -10.38
CA THR A 25 -11.95 2.31 -11.11
C THR A 25 -10.41 2.31 -11.00
N ILE A 26 -9.80 1.13 -10.99
CA ILE A 26 -8.33 1.02 -10.90
C ILE A 26 -7.63 1.77 -12.05
N THR A 27 -8.24 1.79 -13.23
CA THR A 27 -7.74 2.54 -14.39
C THR A 27 -7.71 4.05 -14.11
N ASP A 28 -8.81 4.62 -13.64
CA ASP A 28 -8.92 6.05 -13.37
C ASP A 28 -8.00 6.47 -12.21
N LEU A 29 -7.94 5.66 -11.14
CA LEU A 29 -6.98 5.80 -10.04
C LEU A 29 -5.53 5.84 -10.54
N CYS A 30 -5.15 4.92 -11.43
CA CYS A 30 -3.80 4.86 -11.98
C CYS A 30 -3.44 6.12 -12.79
N ILE A 31 -4.39 6.65 -13.57
CA ILE A 31 -4.21 7.88 -14.34
C ILE A 31 -4.07 9.07 -13.40
N LYS A 32 -4.99 9.22 -12.43
CA LYS A 32 -5.00 10.29 -11.43
C LYS A 32 -3.70 10.39 -10.65
N HIS A 33 -3.12 9.25 -10.26
CA HIS A 33 -1.89 9.21 -9.46
C HIS A 33 -0.60 9.00 -10.27
N GLY A 34 -0.69 8.92 -11.60
CA GLY A 34 0.45 8.68 -12.48
C GLY A 34 1.20 7.38 -12.13
N VAL A 35 0.47 6.31 -11.87
CA VAL A 35 1.01 4.97 -11.56
C VAL A 35 0.54 3.96 -12.60
N SER A 36 1.27 2.86 -12.73
CA SER A 36 0.82 1.73 -13.56
C SER A 36 -0.08 0.81 -12.75
N GLN A 37 -1.01 0.12 -13.42
CA GLN A 37 -1.85 -0.90 -12.79
C GLN A 37 -1.01 -2.02 -12.15
N ALA A 38 0.07 -2.43 -12.81
CA ALA A 38 1.01 -3.41 -12.27
C ALA A 38 1.65 -2.94 -10.94
N TRP A 39 1.97 -1.65 -10.85
CA TRP A 39 2.47 -1.07 -9.60
C TRP A 39 1.39 -1.10 -8.51
N TYR A 40 0.15 -0.72 -8.84
CA TYR A 40 -0.98 -0.73 -7.90
C TYR A 40 -1.21 -2.12 -7.31
N TYR A 41 -1.36 -3.15 -8.16
CA TYR A 41 -1.59 -4.51 -7.69
C TYR A 41 -0.43 -5.03 -6.82
N ALA A 42 0.82 -4.74 -7.22
CA ALA A 42 1.99 -5.13 -6.42
C ALA A 42 2.04 -4.43 -5.05
N GLN A 43 1.59 -3.17 -4.93
CA GLN A 43 1.52 -2.49 -3.62
C GLN A 43 0.33 -2.99 -2.80
N ARG A 44 -0.83 -3.21 -3.43
CA ARG A 44 -2.02 -3.77 -2.78
C ARG A 44 -1.70 -5.12 -2.15
N ASP A 45 -1.06 -6.01 -2.89
CA ASP A 45 -0.76 -7.36 -2.39
C ASP A 45 0.22 -7.30 -1.21
N LYS A 46 1.26 -6.47 -1.28
CA LYS A 46 2.17 -6.22 -0.14
C LYS A 46 1.45 -5.67 1.09
N PHE A 47 0.53 -4.73 0.87
CA PHE A 47 -0.26 -4.13 1.95
C PHE A 47 -1.16 -5.18 2.62
N LEU A 48 -1.89 -5.98 1.83
CA LEU A 48 -2.78 -7.02 2.34
C LEU A 48 -2.01 -8.13 3.09
N GLU A 49 -0.87 -8.56 2.56
CA GLU A 49 -0.02 -9.55 3.24
C GLU A 49 0.56 -9.00 4.55
N GLY A 50 0.98 -7.73 4.58
CA GLY A 50 1.39 -7.04 5.80
C GLY A 50 0.25 -6.93 6.82
N GLY A 51 -0.95 -6.57 6.37
CA GLY A 51 -2.15 -6.48 7.19
C GLY A 51 -2.54 -7.83 7.80
N LYS A 52 -2.55 -8.91 7.02
CA LYS A 52 -2.80 -10.27 7.52
C LYS A 52 -1.81 -10.66 8.61
N ARG A 53 -0.51 -10.40 8.39
CA ARG A 53 0.53 -10.69 9.39
C ARG A 53 0.30 -9.91 10.68
N ALA A 54 -0.07 -8.63 10.58
CA ALA A 54 -0.34 -7.79 11.74
C ALA A 54 -1.60 -8.22 12.51
N LEU A 55 -2.61 -8.81 11.84
CA LEU A 55 -3.83 -9.29 12.47
C LEU A 55 -3.69 -10.67 13.12
N VAL A 56 -2.84 -11.54 12.54
CA VAL A 56 -2.60 -12.89 13.08
C VAL A 56 -1.55 -12.87 14.19
N GLN A 57 -0.56 -11.99 14.09
CA GLN A 57 0.42 -11.86 15.17
C GLN A 57 -0.23 -11.12 16.35
N PRO A 58 -0.30 -11.74 17.54
CA PRO A 58 -0.64 -10.99 18.74
C PRO A 58 0.37 -9.84 18.90
N PRO A 59 -0.03 -8.68 19.44
CA PRO A 59 0.93 -7.62 19.71
C PRO A 59 2.04 -8.20 20.60
N SER A 60 3.22 -8.37 20.03
CA SER A 60 4.40 -8.82 20.78
C SER A 60 4.66 -7.77 21.85
N MET A 61 4.22 -8.02 23.08
CA MET A 61 4.61 -7.25 24.25
C MET A 61 6.11 -7.43 24.42
N ASN A 62 6.89 -6.50 23.88
CA ASN A 62 8.34 -6.45 24.08
C ASN A 62 8.60 -5.91 25.48
N ASN A 63 8.72 -6.80 26.46
CA ASN A 63 9.01 -6.46 27.86
C ASN A 63 10.52 -6.40 28.15
N ASN A 64 11.26 -5.60 27.39
CA ASN A 64 12.70 -5.41 27.60
C ASN A 64 13.05 -3.93 27.85
N GLN A 65 12.35 -3.33 28.81
CA GLN A 65 12.90 -2.23 29.62
C GLN A 65 13.21 -2.79 31.01
N ALA A 66 14.47 -3.14 31.21
CA ALA A 66 15.14 -3.25 32.50
C ALA A 66 16.45 -2.46 32.39
#